data_AF-A0A949Y327-F1
#
_entry.id   AF-A0A949Y327-F1
#
_cell.length_a   1.000
_cell.length_b   1.000
_cell.length_c   1.000
_cell.angle_alpha   90.00
_cell.angle_beta   90.00
_cell.angle_gamma   90.00
#
_symmetry.space_group_name_H-M   'P 1'
#
loop_
_entity.id
_entity.type
_entity.pdbx_description
1 polymer ?
#
loop_
_entity_poly.entity_id
_entity_poly.type
_entity_poly.pdbx_seq_one_letter_code
_entity_poly.pdbx_strand_id
1 'polypeptide(L)'
;MILAQLTIVVSLLLGWQDISVQPSRGRSHSAYQRSMAQLDRPSERTIETLRRYDLEKDYRRDVNVTLATLERRARANPDAEVVYAIAEISWVEGRRLDSRRKAAAIDRYVDAVAYAYDLLFDPEVPKPQPADPRYRSAMELYNGGLERLIRAARLDRQIAPDRTIPLKVHGGELILRVALQDSPWTINDLDKILLASDFEVSGLPTQSYQFGLGVPLIGVRLEGEPGKGAERFAPPEIAFPLTAYLVPTSRLRDPKMDPGKPRECTLQLIGPVRVRSVGPHIPVESDLTTPLGYMWSRTDLNRFRWTGLLRPGEVLGRANLMLLRPYEPGKIPVVMVHGL
;
A
#
# COMPACT_ATOMS: atom_id res chain seq x y z
N MET A 1 -19.16 44.23 -28.81
CA MET A 1 -17.83 43.96 -28.19
C MET A 1 -17.91 43.29 -26.82
N ILE A 2 -18.92 43.58 -25.99
CA ILE A 2 -19.05 43.03 -24.62
C ILE A 2 -19.36 41.51 -24.61
N LEU A 3 -20.16 41.02 -25.57
CA LEU A 3 -20.49 39.58 -25.65
C LEU A 3 -19.27 38.70 -25.95
N ALA A 4 -18.38 39.15 -26.86
CA ALA A 4 -17.17 38.41 -27.22
C ALA A 4 -16.19 38.29 -26.05
N GLN A 5 -16.05 39.36 -25.25
CA GLN A 5 -15.23 39.36 -24.03
C GLN A 5 -15.83 38.47 -22.94
N LEU A 6 -17.16 38.44 -22.79
CA LEU A 6 -17.82 37.53 -21.85
C LEU A 6 -17.69 36.06 -22.26
N THR A 7 -17.80 35.73 -23.56
CA THR A 7 -17.56 34.36 -24.03
C THR A 7 -16.13 33.90 -23.80
N ILE A 8 -15.11 34.75 -24.01
CA ILE A 8 -13.72 34.40 -23.72
C ILE A 8 -13.50 34.13 -22.22
N VAL A 9 -14.06 34.96 -21.34
CA VAL A 9 -13.96 34.78 -19.88
C VAL A 9 -14.66 33.50 -19.41
N VAL A 10 -15.84 33.19 -19.96
CA VAL A 10 -16.57 31.96 -19.61
C VAL A 10 -15.87 30.70 -20.18
N SER A 11 -15.24 30.80 -21.35
CA SER A 11 -14.47 29.70 -21.95
C SER A 11 -13.19 29.40 -21.16
N LEU A 12 -12.55 30.42 -20.59
CA LEU A 12 -11.37 30.31 -19.74
C LEU A 12 -11.67 29.69 -18.36
N LEU A 13 -12.91 29.81 -17.88
CA LEU A 13 -13.33 29.23 -16.60
C LEU A 13 -13.82 27.78 -16.71
N LEU A 14 -14.25 27.33 -17.89
CA LEU A 14 -14.81 26.00 -18.11
C LEU A 14 -13.78 24.97 -18.62
N GLY A 15 -12.55 25.39 -18.93
CA GLY A 15 -11.62 24.60 -19.73
C GLY A 15 -10.77 23.57 -19.00
N TRP A 16 -10.36 23.79 -17.74
CA TRP A 16 -9.35 22.94 -17.09
C TRP A 16 -9.72 22.61 -15.64
N GLN A 17 -9.96 21.33 -15.37
CA GLN A 17 -10.00 20.85 -14.00
C GLN A 17 -8.59 20.92 -13.43
N ASP A 18 -8.40 21.70 -12.36
CA ASP A 18 -7.13 21.75 -11.66
C ASP A 18 -6.83 20.38 -11.04
N ILE A 19 -5.63 19.86 -11.33
CA ILE A 19 -5.14 18.68 -10.62
C ILE A 19 -4.93 19.10 -9.17
N SER A 20 -5.67 18.50 -8.26
CA SER A 20 -5.55 18.76 -6.84
C SER A 20 -5.27 17.48 -6.08
N VAL A 21 -4.39 17.59 -5.09
CA VAL A 21 -4.11 16.52 -4.14
C VAL A 21 -4.51 17.02 -2.77
N GLN A 22 -5.34 16.25 -2.08
CA GLN A 22 -5.79 16.55 -0.73
C GLN A 22 -5.50 15.37 0.17
N PRO A 23 -5.27 15.59 1.48
CA PRO A 23 -5.26 14.50 2.44
C PRO A 23 -6.58 13.73 2.38
N SER A 24 -6.49 12.41 2.23
CA SER A 24 -7.63 11.50 2.23
C SER A 24 -8.39 11.62 3.54
N ARG A 25 -9.72 11.81 3.46
CA ARG A 25 -10.59 11.90 4.65
C ARG A 25 -11.05 10.51 5.12
N GLY A 26 -10.28 9.47 4.84
CA GLY A 26 -10.68 8.08 5.02
C GLY A 26 -11.65 7.57 3.95
N ARG A 27 -11.78 8.30 2.83
CA ARG A 27 -12.54 7.91 1.63
C ARG A 27 -11.59 7.56 0.49
N SER A 28 -10.46 6.93 0.79
CA SER A 28 -9.53 6.53 -0.28
C SER A 28 -10.22 5.56 -1.25
N HIS A 29 -9.83 5.66 -2.51
CA HIS A 29 -10.40 4.87 -3.60
C HIS A 29 -10.09 3.36 -3.49
N SER A 30 -9.20 2.94 -2.58
CA SER A 30 -8.85 1.53 -2.46
C SER A 30 -10.08 0.70 -2.08
N ALA A 31 -10.50 -0.18 -3.00
CA ALA A 31 -11.74 -0.94 -2.83
C ALA A 31 -11.70 -1.84 -1.60
N TYR A 32 -10.50 -2.30 -1.18
CA TYR A 32 -10.35 -3.07 0.04
C TYR A 32 -10.65 -2.23 1.29
N GLN A 33 -10.33 -0.94 1.35
CA GLN A 33 -10.67 -0.11 2.52
C GLN A 33 -12.17 -0.02 2.71
N ARG A 34 -12.94 0.09 1.63
CA ARG A 34 -14.42 0.09 1.69
C ARG A 34 -14.97 -1.25 2.15
N SER A 35 -14.43 -2.36 1.62
CA SER A 35 -14.81 -3.71 2.06
C SER A 35 -14.46 -3.95 3.54
N MET A 36 -13.23 -3.63 3.93
CA MET A 36 -12.69 -3.81 5.28
C MET A 36 -13.28 -2.84 6.31
N ALA A 37 -13.82 -1.70 5.89
CA ALA A 37 -14.55 -0.81 6.80
C ALA A 37 -15.80 -1.49 7.37
N GLN A 38 -16.44 -2.38 6.61
CA GLN A 38 -17.66 -3.08 6.98
C GLN A 38 -17.41 -4.43 7.68
N LEU A 39 -16.16 -4.92 7.68
CA LEU A 39 -15.80 -6.19 8.30
C LEU A 39 -15.43 -5.99 9.78
N ASP A 40 -16.44 -5.86 10.63
CA ASP A 40 -16.34 -5.66 12.09
C ASP A 40 -16.71 -6.89 12.93
N ARG A 41 -17.24 -7.93 12.27
CA ARG A 41 -17.61 -9.23 12.82
C ARG A 41 -17.23 -10.34 11.85
N PRO A 42 -17.00 -11.58 12.34
CA PRO A 42 -16.73 -12.70 11.46
C PRO A 42 -17.88 -12.93 10.49
N SER A 43 -17.57 -13.36 9.28
CA SER A 43 -18.56 -13.74 8.27
C SER A 43 -19.32 -15.00 8.68
N GLU A 44 -20.51 -15.21 8.11
CA GLU A 44 -21.30 -16.43 8.34
C GLU A 44 -20.51 -17.71 8.07
N ARG A 45 -19.60 -17.68 7.09
CA ARG A 45 -18.71 -18.79 6.76
C ARG A 45 -17.75 -19.10 7.90
N THR A 46 -17.11 -18.09 8.48
CA THR A 46 -16.26 -18.28 9.66
C THR A 46 -17.08 -18.79 10.85
N ILE A 47 -18.31 -18.30 11.03
CA ILE A 47 -19.21 -18.83 12.07
C ILE A 47 -19.55 -20.30 11.82
N GLU A 48 -19.80 -20.71 10.58
CA GLU A 48 -20.03 -22.11 10.22
C GLU A 48 -18.80 -22.98 10.50
N THR A 49 -17.60 -22.50 10.18
CA THR A 49 -16.34 -23.16 10.54
C THR A 49 -16.21 -23.32 12.05
N LEU A 50 -16.51 -22.28 12.82
CA LEU A 50 -16.52 -22.36 14.28
C LEU A 50 -17.55 -23.39 14.79
N ARG A 51 -18.75 -23.46 14.20
CA ARG A 51 -19.78 -24.46 14.55
C ARG A 51 -19.33 -25.88 14.24
N ARG A 52 -18.73 -26.10 13.06
CA ARG A 52 -18.21 -27.42 12.64
C ARG A 52 -17.22 -28.00 13.66
N TYR A 53 -16.47 -27.12 14.33
CA TYR A 53 -15.46 -27.50 15.32
C TYR A 53 -15.86 -27.27 16.79
N ASP A 54 -17.14 -26.97 17.05
CA ASP A 54 -17.71 -26.64 18.36
C ASP A 54 -16.98 -25.49 19.11
N LEU A 55 -16.49 -24.51 18.36
CA LEU A 55 -15.72 -23.36 18.86
C LEU A 55 -16.55 -22.08 18.98
N GLU A 56 -17.83 -22.08 18.62
CA GLU A 56 -18.65 -20.85 18.62
C GLU A 56 -18.78 -20.26 20.04
N LYS A 57 -18.93 -21.11 21.07
CA LYS A 57 -18.98 -20.66 22.47
C LYS A 57 -17.61 -20.18 22.96
N ASP A 58 -16.56 -20.90 22.60
CA ASP A 58 -15.18 -20.53 22.95
C ASP A 58 -14.81 -19.18 22.34
N TYR A 59 -15.21 -18.91 21.10
CA TYR A 59 -14.96 -17.62 20.45
C TYR A 59 -15.55 -16.44 21.22
N ARG A 60 -16.77 -16.62 21.75
CA ARG A 60 -17.44 -15.57 22.56
C ARG A 60 -16.79 -15.39 23.93
N ARG A 61 -16.16 -16.44 24.48
CA ARG A 61 -15.55 -16.43 25.80
C ARG A 61 -14.09 -15.97 25.78
N ASP A 62 -13.30 -16.56 24.89
CA ASP A 62 -11.87 -16.30 24.72
C ASP A 62 -11.42 -16.53 23.27
N VAL A 63 -11.18 -15.43 22.57
CA VAL A 63 -10.71 -15.42 21.19
C VAL A 63 -9.33 -16.08 21.05
N ASN A 64 -8.45 -15.97 22.05
CA ASN A 64 -7.11 -16.53 21.98
C ASN A 64 -7.14 -18.07 22.05
N VAL A 65 -7.99 -18.64 22.90
CA VAL A 65 -8.19 -20.10 22.98
C VAL A 65 -8.74 -20.62 21.66
N THR A 66 -9.67 -19.89 21.05
CA THR A 66 -10.24 -20.23 19.74
C THR A 66 -9.18 -20.23 18.65
N LEU A 67 -8.42 -19.15 18.52
CA LEU A 67 -7.34 -19.02 17.52
C LEU A 67 -6.29 -20.11 17.70
N ALA A 68 -5.83 -20.37 18.93
CA ALA A 68 -4.85 -21.42 19.21
C ALA A 68 -5.36 -22.82 18.85
N THR A 69 -6.66 -23.07 19.05
CA THR A 69 -7.27 -24.35 18.70
C THR A 69 -7.43 -24.52 17.19
N LEU A 70 -7.86 -23.47 16.48
CA LEU A 70 -7.91 -23.47 15.01
C LEU A 70 -6.52 -23.65 14.40
N GLU A 71 -5.50 -22.96 14.93
CA GLU A 71 -4.12 -23.08 14.46
C GLU A 71 -3.59 -24.51 14.63
N ARG A 72 -3.83 -25.14 15.80
CA ARG A 72 -3.43 -26.54 16.03
C ARG A 72 -4.09 -27.48 15.02
N ARG A 73 -5.36 -27.23 14.67
CA ARG A 73 -6.07 -28.01 13.65
C ARG A 73 -5.50 -27.78 12.26
N ALA A 74 -5.25 -26.53 11.88
CA ALA A 74 -4.65 -26.18 10.58
C ALA A 74 -3.24 -26.76 10.42
N ARG A 75 -2.45 -26.84 11.50
CA ARG A 75 -1.14 -27.52 11.52
C ARG A 75 -1.28 -29.03 11.32
N ALA A 76 -2.27 -29.66 11.94
CA ALA A 76 -2.48 -31.11 11.86
C ALA A 76 -3.09 -31.56 10.53
N ASN A 77 -4.03 -30.76 10.00
CA ASN A 77 -4.68 -30.98 8.72
C ASN A 77 -4.93 -29.62 8.05
N PRO A 78 -4.06 -29.20 7.11
CA PRO A 78 -4.21 -27.94 6.40
C PRO A 78 -5.55 -27.85 5.68
N ASP A 79 -6.43 -26.96 6.16
CA ASP A 79 -7.76 -26.76 5.62
C ASP A 79 -7.99 -25.26 5.35
N ALA A 80 -8.46 -24.96 4.14
CA ALA A 80 -8.62 -23.59 3.67
C ALA A 80 -9.67 -22.80 4.48
N GLU A 81 -10.74 -23.44 4.94
CA GLU A 81 -11.77 -22.79 5.76
C GLU A 81 -11.24 -22.46 7.15
N VAL A 82 -10.43 -23.36 7.74
CA VAL A 82 -9.78 -23.11 9.03
C VAL A 82 -8.77 -21.96 8.91
N VAL A 83 -7.90 -21.97 7.90
CA VAL A 83 -6.89 -20.92 7.71
C VAL A 83 -7.57 -19.56 7.43
N TYR A 84 -8.62 -19.55 6.60
CA TYR A 84 -9.42 -18.35 6.37
C TYR A 84 -10.06 -17.82 7.66
N ALA A 85 -10.68 -18.69 8.46
CA ALA A 85 -11.29 -18.31 9.75
C ALA A 85 -10.27 -17.70 10.71
N ILE A 86 -9.04 -18.24 10.77
CA ILE A 86 -7.96 -17.66 11.59
C ILE A 86 -7.62 -16.24 11.10
N ALA A 87 -7.45 -16.05 9.79
CA ALA A 87 -7.13 -14.74 9.22
C ALA A 87 -8.22 -13.70 9.51
N GLU A 88 -9.50 -14.08 9.30
CA GLU A 88 -10.64 -13.18 9.50
C GLU A 88 -10.87 -12.84 10.98
N ILE A 89 -10.83 -13.84 11.87
CA ILE A 89 -10.96 -13.61 13.32
C ILE A 89 -9.83 -12.70 13.82
N SER A 90 -8.61 -12.91 13.32
CA SER A 90 -7.46 -12.06 13.67
C SER A 90 -7.68 -10.62 13.23
N TRP A 91 -8.18 -10.38 12.02
CA TRP A 91 -8.55 -9.03 11.57
C TRP A 91 -9.60 -8.38 12.48
N VAL A 92 -10.70 -9.08 12.74
CA VAL A 92 -11.81 -8.58 13.56
C VAL A 92 -11.34 -8.24 14.97
N GLU A 93 -10.52 -9.10 15.58
CA GLU A 93 -9.99 -8.85 16.92
C GLU A 93 -8.96 -7.70 16.92
N GLY A 94 -8.12 -7.60 15.89
CA GLY A 94 -7.22 -6.46 15.69
C GLY A 94 -7.99 -5.15 15.67
N ARG A 95 -9.10 -5.09 14.92
CA ARG A 95 -9.99 -3.91 14.86
C ARG A 95 -10.60 -3.56 16.22
N ARG A 96 -11.02 -4.55 17.01
CA ARG A 96 -11.55 -4.33 18.37
C ARG A 96 -10.51 -3.75 19.31
N LEU A 97 -9.27 -4.26 19.22
CA LEU A 97 -8.16 -3.86 20.08
C LEU A 97 -7.54 -2.51 19.68
N ASP A 98 -7.65 -2.10 18.41
CA ASP A 98 -6.96 -0.92 17.84
C ASP A 98 -7.20 0.38 18.64
N SER A 99 -8.40 0.51 19.22
CA SER A 99 -8.78 1.68 20.03
C SER A 99 -8.21 1.70 21.46
N ARG A 100 -7.83 0.54 22.03
CA ARG A 100 -7.53 0.38 23.47
C ARG A 100 -6.16 -0.22 23.76
N ARG A 101 -5.68 -1.13 22.92
CA ARG A 101 -4.47 -1.94 23.13
C ARG A 101 -3.69 -2.06 21.82
N LYS A 102 -3.04 -0.96 21.41
CA LYS A 102 -2.37 -0.87 20.10
C LYS A 102 -1.40 -2.02 19.82
N ALA A 103 -0.50 -2.35 20.75
CA ALA A 103 0.46 -3.45 20.56
C ALA A 103 -0.23 -4.81 20.31
N ALA A 104 -1.27 -5.12 21.10
CA ALA A 104 -2.04 -6.34 20.91
C ALA A 104 -2.82 -6.36 19.58
N ALA A 105 -3.29 -5.19 19.12
CA ALA A 105 -3.90 -5.06 17.80
C ALA A 105 -2.88 -5.33 16.68
N ILE A 106 -1.62 -4.89 16.84
CA ILE A 106 -0.57 -5.16 15.86
C ILE A 106 -0.33 -6.66 15.72
N ASP A 107 -0.27 -7.43 16.82
CA ASP A 107 -0.11 -8.89 16.71
C ASP A 107 -1.23 -9.54 15.92
N ARG A 108 -2.46 -9.10 16.17
CA ARG A 108 -3.64 -9.58 15.45
C ARG A 108 -3.61 -9.21 13.97
N TYR A 109 -3.14 -8.02 13.62
CA TYR A 109 -2.94 -7.66 12.22
C TYR A 109 -1.79 -8.45 11.58
N VAL A 110 -0.71 -8.77 12.30
CA VAL A 110 0.36 -9.67 11.82
C VAL A 110 -0.21 -11.05 11.52
N ASP A 111 -1.03 -11.61 12.43
CA ASP A 111 -1.66 -12.91 12.21
C ASP A 111 -2.65 -12.86 11.03
N ALA A 112 -3.46 -11.80 10.91
CA ALA A 112 -4.37 -11.63 9.77
C ALA A 112 -3.62 -11.65 8.43
N VAL A 113 -2.51 -10.91 8.33
CA VAL A 113 -1.66 -10.89 7.12
C VAL A 113 -1.02 -12.25 6.89
N ALA A 114 -0.48 -12.89 7.93
CA ALA A 114 0.22 -14.15 7.81
C ALA A 114 -0.67 -15.31 7.37
N TYR A 115 -1.85 -15.47 7.97
CA TYR A 115 -2.76 -16.55 7.59
C TYR A 115 -3.46 -16.28 6.25
N ALA A 116 -3.71 -15.00 5.90
CA ALA A 116 -4.15 -14.66 4.56
C ALA A 116 -3.07 -14.98 3.51
N TYR A 117 -1.79 -14.74 3.84
CA TYR A 117 -0.66 -15.12 3.00
C TYR A 117 -0.54 -16.64 2.84
N ASP A 118 -0.64 -17.39 3.95
CA ASP A 118 -0.62 -18.86 3.93
C ASP A 118 -1.76 -19.40 3.04
N LEU A 119 -2.97 -18.86 3.14
CA LEU A 119 -4.10 -19.27 2.29
C LEU A 119 -3.86 -19.05 0.78
N LEU A 120 -3.10 -18.00 0.43
CA LEU A 120 -2.80 -17.65 -0.97
C LEU A 120 -1.60 -18.41 -1.53
N PHE A 121 -0.59 -18.71 -0.71
CA PHE A 121 0.72 -19.17 -1.17
C PHE A 121 1.21 -20.49 -0.59
N ASP A 122 0.73 -20.92 0.58
CA ASP A 122 1.16 -22.19 1.17
C ASP A 122 0.76 -23.34 0.22
N PRO A 123 1.72 -24.20 -0.19
CA PRO A 123 1.46 -25.23 -1.18
C PRO A 123 0.54 -26.34 -0.69
N GLU A 124 0.40 -26.54 0.61
CA GLU A 124 -0.45 -27.63 1.13
C GLU A 124 -1.73 -27.16 1.80
N VAL A 125 -1.96 -25.85 1.85
CA VAL A 125 -3.31 -25.33 2.03
C VAL A 125 -4.03 -25.41 0.68
N PRO A 126 -5.17 -26.12 0.57
CA PRO A 126 -5.93 -26.16 -0.67
C PRO A 126 -6.33 -24.75 -1.12
N LYS A 127 -5.83 -24.32 -2.28
CA LYS A 127 -6.03 -22.94 -2.75
C LYS A 127 -7.46 -22.72 -3.21
N PRO A 128 -8.14 -21.64 -2.77
CA PRO A 128 -9.41 -21.26 -3.35
C PRO A 128 -9.20 -20.90 -4.82
N GLN A 129 -10.13 -21.31 -5.68
CA GLN A 129 -10.10 -20.90 -7.08
C GLN A 129 -10.26 -19.38 -7.19
N PRO A 130 -9.74 -18.70 -8.22
CA PRO A 130 -9.92 -17.26 -8.38
C PRO A 130 -11.39 -16.80 -8.42
N ALA A 131 -12.31 -17.67 -8.83
CA ALA A 131 -13.75 -17.42 -8.81
C ALA A 131 -14.38 -17.54 -7.41
N ASP A 132 -13.69 -18.13 -6.44
CA ASP A 132 -14.16 -18.28 -5.07
C ASP A 132 -14.01 -16.94 -4.32
N PRO A 133 -15.09 -16.42 -3.69
CA PRO A 133 -15.04 -15.20 -2.89
C PRO A 133 -13.97 -15.19 -1.78
N ARG A 134 -13.54 -16.37 -1.29
CA ARG A 134 -12.45 -16.49 -0.30
C ARG A 134 -11.14 -15.97 -0.82
N TYR A 135 -10.85 -16.18 -2.11
CA TYR A 135 -9.62 -15.74 -2.73
C TYR A 135 -9.51 -14.21 -2.64
N ARG A 136 -10.56 -13.50 -3.05
CA ARG A 136 -10.65 -12.04 -2.92
C ARG A 136 -10.62 -11.59 -1.46
N SER A 137 -11.38 -12.25 -0.59
CA SER A 137 -11.45 -11.89 0.82
C SER A 137 -10.09 -12.05 1.52
N ALA A 138 -9.31 -13.06 1.16
CA ALA A 138 -7.94 -13.26 1.65
C ALA A 138 -7.02 -12.12 1.21
N MET A 139 -7.10 -11.69 -0.05
CA MET A 139 -6.35 -10.51 -0.52
C MET A 139 -6.76 -9.24 0.25
N GLU A 140 -8.05 -9.05 0.52
CA GLU A 140 -8.53 -7.88 1.26
C GLU A 140 -8.08 -7.88 2.74
N LEU A 141 -8.11 -9.05 3.40
CA LEU A 141 -7.57 -9.24 4.75
C LEU A 141 -6.06 -8.98 4.79
N TYR A 142 -5.32 -9.48 3.80
CA TYR A 142 -3.89 -9.24 3.64
C TYR A 142 -3.59 -7.76 3.44
N ASN A 143 -4.20 -7.10 2.45
CA ASN A 143 -3.94 -5.68 2.14
C ASN A 143 -4.36 -4.79 3.32
N GLY A 144 -5.53 -5.05 3.91
CA GLY A 144 -6.04 -4.32 5.07
C GLY A 144 -5.15 -4.46 6.29
N GLY A 145 -4.73 -5.68 6.62
CA GLY A 145 -3.80 -5.94 7.73
C GLY A 145 -2.45 -5.29 7.49
N LEU A 146 -1.88 -5.42 6.28
CA LEU A 146 -0.58 -4.85 5.93
C LEU A 146 -0.61 -3.31 6.02
N GLU A 147 -1.70 -2.67 5.57
CA GLU A 147 -1.84 -1.22 5.71
C GLU A 147 -1.82 -0.81 7.18
N ARG A 148 -2.50 -1.55 8.07
CA ARG A 148 -2.47 -1.29 9.52
C ARG A 148 -1.06 -1.41 10.10
N LEU A 149 -0.29 -2.40 9.65
CA LEU A 149 1.11 -2.56 10.05
C LEU A 149 1.97 -1.38 9.56
N ILE A 150 1.80 -0.94 8.31
CA ILE A 150 2.52 0.21 7.73
C ILE A 150 2.20 1.50 8.49
N ARG A 151 0.93 1.71 8.85
CA ARG A 151 0.50 2.87 9.65
C ARG A 151 1.10 2.84 11.06
N ALA A 152 1.16 1.65 11.68
CA ALA A 152 1.76 1.47 13.00
C ALA A 152 3.27 1.69 13.00
N ALA A 153 3.95 1.29 11.91
CA ALA A 153 5.36 1.48 11.69
C ALA A 153 5.77 2.96 11.52
N ARG A 154 4.80 3.86 11.23
CA ARG A 154 5.07 5.28 10.90
C ARG A 154 6.14 5.40 9.81
N LEU A 155 5.85 4.76 8.68
CA LEU A 155 6.71 4.71 7.50
C LEU A 155 6.92 6.06 6.81
N ASP A 156 6.20 7.10 7.24
CA ASP A 156 6.38 8.50 6.81
C ASP A 156 7.72 9.12 7.25
N ARG A 157 8.45 8.43 8.13
CA ARG A 157 9.80 8.81 8.57
C ARG A 157 10.87 8.25 7.64
N GLN A 158 12.07 8.80 7.74
CA GLN A 158 13.24 8.27 7.04
C GLN A 158 13.47 6.81 7.44
N ILE A 159 13.65 5.95 6.44
CA ILE A 159 13.98 4.54 6.64
C ILE A 159 15.33 4.48 7.35
N ALA A 160 15.41 3.68 8.41
CA ALA A 160 16.66 3.55 9.16
C ALA A 160 17.79 3.01 8.26
N PRO A 161 19.06 3.41 8.49
CA PRO A 161 20.20 3.00 7.64
C PRO A 161 20.42 1.49 7.57
N ASP A 162 20.04 0.77 8.63
CA ASP A 162 20.10 -0.70 8.72
C ASP A 162 18.98 -1.40 7.93
N ARG A 163 18.11 -0.62 7.26
CA ARG A 163 17.01 -1.09 6.42
C ARG A 163 16.00 -1.93 7.20
N THR A 164 15.85 -1.62 8.48
CA THR A 164 14.85 -2.27 9.32
C THR A 164 13.82 -1.28 9.86
N ILE A 165 12.62 -1.80 10.10
CA ILE A 165 11.54 -1.03 10.72
C ILE A 165 11.05 -1.81 11.94
N PRO A 166 11.32 -1.32 13.16
CA PRO A 166 10.82 -1.97 14.36
C PRO A 166 9.32 -1.69 14.54
N LEU A 167 8.56 -2.75 14.75
CA LEU A 167 7.15 -2.73 15.11
C LEU A 167 6.98 -3.22 16.54
N LYS A 168 6.36 -2.40 17.39
CA LYS A 168 6.03 -2.81 18.75
C LYS A 168 4.84 -3.78 18.73
N VAL A 169 5.11 -4.99 19.20
CA VAL A 169 4.17 -6.13 19.28
C VAL A 169 4.01 -6.53 20.74
N HIS A 170 2.95 -7.26 21.10
CA HIS A 170 2.84 -7.78 22.47
C HIS A 170 3.95 -8.81 22.71
N GLY A 171 4.76 -8.58 23.75
CA GLY A 171 5.85 -9.49 24.12
C GLY A 171 7.17 -9.26 23.38
N GLY A 172 7.33 -8.17 22.62
CA GLY A 172 8.64 -7.78 22.06
C GLY A 172 8.60 -6.76 20.94
N GLU A 173 9.56 -6.87 20.03
CA GLU A 173 9.63 -6.08 18.80
C GLU A 173 9.72 -7.00 17.58
N LEU A 174 8.92 -6.70 16.57
CA LEU A 174 8.97 -7.31 15.25
C LEU A 174 9.83 -6.43 14.35
N ILE A 175 10.91 -6.99 13.80
CA ILE A 175 11.78 -6.26 12.87
C ILE A 175 11.33 -6.57 11.44
N LEU A 176 10.77 -5.58 10.74
CA LEU A 176 10.51 -5.69 9.31
C LEU A 176 11.78 -5.37 8.53
N ARG A 177 12.30 -6.33 7.77
CA ARG A 177 13.43 -6.11 6.87
C ARG A 177 12.92 -5.52 5.55
N VAL A 178 13.44 -4.35 5.16
CA VAL A 178 13.03 -3.66 3.95
C VAL A 178 13.92 -4.05 2.78
N ALA A 179 13.31 -4.49 1.68
CA ALA A 179 14.01 -4.79 0.44
C ALA A 179 13.29 -4.15 -0.76
N LEU A 180 14.00 -3.36 -1.56
CA LEU A 180 13.47 -2.84 -2.82
C LEU A 180 13.69 -3.89 -3.92
N GLN A 181 12.60 -4.34 -4.54
CA GLN A 181 12.57 -5.37 -5.58
C GLN A 181 12.26 -4.72 -6.93
N ASP A 182 13.06 -5.06 -7.95
CA ASP A 182 12.80 -4.75 -9.36
C ASP A 182 12.28 -3.32 -9.60
N SER A 183 13.10 -2.35 -9.22
CA SER A 183 12.84 -0.92 -9.37
C SER A 183 13.99 -0.27 -10.16
N PRO A 184 13.72 0.75 -11.00
CA PRO A 184 14.81 1.57 -11.54
C PRO A 184 15.51 2.41 -10.46
N TRP A 185 14.92 2.51 -9.27
CA TRP A 185 15.47 3.18 -8.09
C TRP A 185 16.27 2.21 -7.24
N THR A 186 17.24 2.72 -6.50
CA THR A 186 17.93 1.97 -5.45
C THR A 186 17.29 2.25 -4.09
N ILE A 187 17.53 1.38 -3.11
CA ILE A 187 17.03 1.60 -1.74
C ILE A 187 17.61 2.90 -1.11
N ASN A 188 18.78 3.35 -1.57
CA ASN A 188 19.39 4.59 -1.11
C ASN A 188 18.71 5.84 -1.69
N ASP A 189 17.92 5.68 -2.75
CA ASP A 189 17.12 6.76 -3.34
C ASP A 189 15.77 6.94 -2.64
N LEU A 190 15.47 6.12 -1.62
CA LEU A 190 14.18 6.10 -0.95
C LEU A 190 14.27 6.77 0.42
N ASP A 191 14.03 8.08 0.45
CA ASP A 191 14.09 8.90 1.66
C ASP A 191 12.82 8.79 2.51
N LYS A 192 11.65 8.69 1.88
CA LYS A 192 10.37 8.55 2.59
C LYS A 192 9.45 7.56 1.89
N ILE A 193 8.58 6.94 2.68
CA ILE A 193 7.48 6.12 2.20
C ILE A 193 6.17 6.72 2.70
N LEU A 194 5.27 7.05 1.79
CA LEU A 194 3.94 7.50 2.14
C LEU A 194 2.92 6.47 1.68
N LEU A 195 1.81 6.34 2.40
CA LEU A 195 0.68 5.55 1.92
C LEU A 195 -0.01 6.31 0.79
N ALA A 196 -0.22 5.66 -0.35
CA ALA A 196 -1.01 6.28 -1.42
C ALA A 196 -2.44 6.57 -0.93
N SER A 197 -2.98 5.71 -0.06
CA SER A 197 -4.32 5.87 0.53
C SER A 197 -4.49 7.10 1.43
N ASP A 198 -3.40 7.79 1.80
CA ASP A 198 -3.44 9.05 2.55
C ASP A 198 -3.71 10.27 1.67
N PHE A 199 -3.81 10.09 0.34
CA PHE A 199 -4.02 11.15 -0.63
C PHE A 199 -5.22 10.85 -1.54
N GLU A 200 -5.97 11.89 -1.87
CA GLU A 200 -7.01 11.86 -2.89
C GLU A 200 -6.57 12.78 -4.04
N VAL A 201 -6.54 12.24 -5.27
CA VAL A 201 -6.17 12.98 -6.48
C VAL A 201 -7.37 13.19 -7.38
N SER A 202 -7.67 14.45 -7.68
CA SER A 202 -8.74 14.87 -8.60
C SER A 202 -8.18 15.71 -9.75
N GLY A 203 -8.98 15.92 -10.80
CA GLY A 203 -8.60 16.75 -11.96
C GLY A 203 -7.77 16.03 -13.03
N LEU A 204 -7.47 14.74 -12.85
CA LEU A 204 -6.90 13.90 -13.89
C LEU A 204 -7.99 13.20 -14.68
N PRO A 205 -7.94 13.22 -16.03
CA PRO A 205 -8.98 12.61 -16.87
C PRO A 205 -9.00 11.07 -16.74
N THR A 206 -7.84 10.48 -16.42
CA THR A 206 -7.69 9.03 -16.24
C THR A 206 -6.91 8.76 -14.97
N GLN A 207 -7.47 7.90 -14.12
CA GLN A 207 -6.76 7.32 -12.99
C GLN A 207 -6.24 5.93 -13.41
N SER A 208 -4.94 5.72 -13.29
CA SER A 208 -4.29 4.43 -13.45
C SER A 208 -4.10 3.77 -12.09
N TYR A 209 -4.98 2.82 -11.80
CA TYR A 209 -4.98 2.00 -10.60
C TYR A 209 -5.34 0.55 -10.96
N GLN A 210 -4.65 -0.42 -10.36
CA GLN A 210 -4.89 -1.85 -10.57
C GLN A 210 -5.10 -2.54 -9.22
N PHE A 211 -6.20 -3.28 -9.09
CA PHE A 211 -6.46 -4.13 -7.93
C PHE A 211 -5.53 -5.35 -7.92
N GLY A 212 -5.09 -5.76 -6.73
CA GLY A 212 -4.17 -6.86 -6.59
C GLY A 212 -3.80 -7.13 -5.15
N LEU A 213 -2.65 -7.79 -4.95
CA LEU A 213 -2.08 -8.04 -3.64
C LEU A 213 -1.01 -7.01 -3.30
N GLY A 214 -1.00 -6.55 -2.06
CA GLY A 214 -0.09 -5.54 -1.54
C GLY A 214 -0.77 -4.19 -1.28
N VAL A 215 -0.01 -3.28 -0.68
CA VAL A 215 -0.50 -1.94 -0.32
C VAL A 215 0.23 -0.90 -1.15
N PRO A 216 -0.47 -0.10 -1.98
CA PRO A 216 0.16 0.97 -2.76
C PRO A 216 0.79 2.05 -1.88
N LEU A 217 2.01 2.44 -2.24
CA LEU A 217 2.87 3.40 -1.57
C LEU A 217 3.40 4.45 -2.55
N ILE A 218 3.76 5.60 -2.02
CA ILE A 218 4.54 6.64 -2.68
C ILE A 218 5.95 6.57 -2.12
N GLY A 219 6.91 6.17 -2.94
CA GLY A 219 8.33 6.37 -2.64
C GLY A 219 8.70 7.81 -2.94
N VAL A 220 9.42 8.47 -2.03
CA VAL A 220 9.89 9.83 -2.23
C VAL A 220 11.41 9.84 -2.14
N ARG A 221 12.03 10.38 -3.18
CA ARG A 221 13.44 10.78 -3.21
C ARG A 221 13.52 12.29 -3.01
N LEU A 222 14.35 12.73 -2.07
CA LEU A 222 14.70 14.12 -1.85
C LEU A 222 16.03 14.43 -2.54
N GLU A 223 16.29 15.72 -2.73
CA GLU A 223 17.53 16.22 -3.30
C GLU A 223 18.75 15.69 -2.53
N GLY A 224 19.66 15.04 -3.26
CA GLY A 224 20.97 14.64 -2.75
C GLY A 224 22.06 15.66 -3.11
N GLU A 225 23.33 15.29 -2.94
CA GLU A 225 24.46 16.08 -3.44
C GLU A 225 24.31 16.36 -4.95
N PRO A 226 24.71 17.55 -5.46
CA PRO A 226 24.63 17.88 -6.87
C PRO A 226 25.33 16.83 -7.74
N GLY A 227 24.55 15.95 -8.36
CA GLY A 227 25.07 14.82 -9.10
C GLY A 227 25.64 15.22 -10.47
N LYS A 228 26.65 14.48 -10.93
CA LYS A 228 27.20 14.64 -12.28
C LYS A 228 26.30 13.95 -13.30
N GLY A 229 26.21 14.49 -14.52
CA GLY A 229 25.49 13.85 -15.62
C GLY A 229 23.98 14.04 -15.56
N ALA A 230 23.20 12.95 -15.56
CA ALA A 230 21.73 13.00 -15.63
C ALA A 230 21.09 13.55 -14.34
N GLU A 231 21.75 13.41 -13.19
CA GLU A 231 21.23 13.84 -11.90
C GLU A 231 21.06 15.36 -11.77
N ARG A 232 21.77 16.16 -12.59
CA ARG A 232 21.58 17.63 -12.63
C ARG A 232 20.17 18.05 -13.06
N PHE A 233 19.41 17.14 -13.67
CA PHE A 233 18.05 17.35 -14.11
C PHE A 233 17.02 16.76 -13.12
N ALA A 234 17.45 16.20 -12.00
CA ALA A 234 16.52 15.73 -10.96
C ALA A 234 15.87 16.93 -10.27
N PRO A 235 14.53 16.95 -10.08
CA PRO A 235 13.90 17.93 -9.23
C PRO A 235 14.26 17.69 -7.74
N PRO A 236 14.04 18.70 -6.87
CA PRO A 236 14.31 18.57 -5.43
C PRO A 236 13.53 17.45 -4.73
N GLU A 237 12.39 17.07 -5.28
CA GLU A 237 11.55 15.97 -4.78
C GLU A 237 11.04 15.16 -5.98
N ILE A 238 11.32 13.86 -6.01
CA ILE A 238 10.76 12.92 -6.98
C ILE A 238 9.90 11.91 -6.23
N ALA A 239 8.65 11.76 -6.65
CA ALA A 239 7.77 10.72 -6.14
C ALA A 239 7.56 9.62 -7.19
N PHE A 240 7.56 8.37 -6.74
CA PHE A 240 7.41 7.21 -7.61
C PHE A 240 6.53 6.12 -6.97
N PRO A 241 5.82 5.33 -7.80
CA PRO A 241 4.93 4.28 -7.31
C PRO A 241 5.73 3.11 -6.73
N LEU A 242 5.28 2.64 -5.56
CA LEU A 242 5.74 1.41 -4.94
C LEU A 242 4.53 0.61 -4.45
N THR A 243 4.71 -0.69 -4.24
CA THR A 243 3.74 -1.53 -3.55
C THR A 243 4.44 -2.27 -2.42
N ALA A 244 3.94 -2.14 -1.19
CA ALA A 244 4.38 -2.96 -0.08
C ALA A 244 3.83 -4.38 -0.20
N TYR A 245 4.72 -5.35 -0.06
CA TYR A 245 4.44 -6.78 -0.09
C TYR A 245 5.17 -7.45 1.08
N LEU A 246 4.42 -7.89 2.08
CA LEU A 246 4.94 -8.58 3.24
C LEU A 246 5.02 -10.09 3.00
N VAL A 247 6.19 -10.68 3.26
CA VAL A 247 6.43 -12.12 3.26
C VAL A 247 6.65 -12.57 4.71
N PRO A 248 5.62 -13.14 5.36
CA PRO A 248 5.72 -13.67 6.70
C PRO A 248 6.23 -15.12 6.70
N THR A 249 6.86 -15.53 7.79
CA THR A 249 7.14 -16.94 8.07
C THR A 249 5.85 -17.69 8.42
N SER A 250 5.72 -18.96 8.00
CA SER A 250 4.50 -19.74 8.22
C SER A 250 4.56 -20.54 9.53
N ARG A 251 3.59 -20.30 10.42
CA ARG A 251 3.40 -21.09 11.65
C ARG A 251 2.77 -22.46 11.36
N LEU A 252 2.17 -22.63 10.18
CA LEU A 252 1.65 -23.94 9.76
C LEU A 252 2.80 -24.93 9.50
N ARG A 253 3.98 -24.43 9.10
CA ARG A 253 5.14 -25.25 8.69
C ARG A 253 6.27 -25.31 9.70
N ASP A 254 6.37 -24.34 10.61
CA ASP A 254 7.40 -24.33 11.64
C ASP A 254 6.85 -24.77 13.02
N PRO A 255 7.02 -26.05 13.41
CA PRO A 255 6.62 -26.53 14.73
C PRO A 255 7.50 -25.97 15.86
N LYS A 256 8.68 -25.41 15.54
CA LYS A 256 9.60 -24.80 16.52
C LYS A 256 9.29 -23.34 16.77
N MET A 257 8.43 -22.72 15.97
CA MET A 257 7.98 -21.35 16.20
C MET A 257 7.07 -21.32 17.43
N ASP A 258 7.64 -20.83 18.54
CA ASP A 258 6.93 -20.57 19.78
C ASP A 258 5.76 -19.60 19.51
N PRO A 259 4.51 -19.96 19.83
CA PRO A 259 3.35 -19.07 19.70
C PRO A 259 3.53 -17.74 20.44
N GLY A 260 4.37 -17.70 21.48
CA GLY A 260 4.71 -16.50 22.24
C GLY A 260 5.78 -15.61 21.61
N LYS A 261 6.47 -16.05 20.55
CA LYS A 261 7.49 -15.24 19.85
C LYS A 261 6.90 -14.49 18.65
N PRO A 262 7.38 -13.26 18.38
CA PRO A 262 7.05 -12.53 17.16
C PRO A 262 7.45 -13.33 15.91
N ARG A 263 6.57 -13.31 14.90
CA ARG A 263 6.78 -13.96 13.60
C ARG A 263 7.78 -13.17 12.77
N GLU A 264 8.76 -13.81 12.15
CA GLU A 264 9.66 -13.08 11.24
C GLU A 264 8.93 -12.68 9.96
N CYS A 265 9.09 -11.41 9.55
CA CYS A 265 8.43 -10.84 8.39
C CYS A 265 9.43 -10.02 7.54
N THR A 266 9.42 -10.21 6.23
CA THR A 266 10.19 -9.40 5.27
C THR A 266 9.25 -8.48 4.50
N LEU A 267 9.49 -7.17 4.55
CA LEU A 267 8.74 -6.18 3.79
C LEU A 267 9.46 -5.89 2.46
N GLN A 268 8.91 -6.40 1.37
CA GLN A 268 9.37 -6.11 0.02
C GLN A 268 8.64 -4.89 -0.52
N LEU A 269 9.39 -3.95 -1.09
CA LEU A 269 8.88 -2.80 -1.82
C LEU A 269 9.03 -3.09 -3.30
N ILE A 270 7.92 -3.31 -3.98
CA ILE A 270 7.88 -3.72 -5.38
C ILE A 270 7.67 -2.47 -6.24
N GLY A 271 8.42 -2.33 -7.34
CA GLY A 271 8.14 -1.36 -8.39
C GLY A 271 7.06 -1.85 -9.36
N PRO A 272 5.79 -1.40 -9.26
CA PRO A 272 4.66 -1.99 -10.00
C PRO A 272 4.72 -1.76 -11.53
N VAL A 273 5.62 -0.88 -12.00
CA VAL A 273 5.86 -0.67 -13.42
C VAL A 273 6.62 -1.84 -14.06
N ARG A 274 7.49 -2.53 -13.29
CA ARG A 274 8.29 -3.66 -13.76
C ARG A 274 7.66 -5.00 -13.38
N VAL A 275 7.17 -5.12 -12.15
CA VAL A 275 6.57 -6.35 -11.63
C VAL A 275 5.07 -6.19 -11.57
N ARG A 276 4.35 -7.00 -12.36
CA ARG A 276 2.88 -6.92 -12.46
C ARG A 276 2.17 -7.99 -11.65
N SER A 277 2.86 -9.04 -11.21
CA SER A 277 2.29 -10.14 -10.44
C SER A 277 3.28 -10.72 -9.44
N VAL A 278 2.76 -11.34 -8.38
CA VAL A 278 3.48 -12.10 -7.36
C VAL A 278 2.96 -13.53 -7.28
N GLY A 279 3.84 -14.46 -6.90
CA GLY A 279 3.54 -15.89 -6.82
C GLY A 279 2.88 -16.44 -8.11
N PRO A 280 1.84 -17.29 -8.01
CA PRO A 280 1.20 -17.89 -9.18
C PRO A 280 0.23 -16.91 -9.86
N HIS A 281 0.76 -15.81 -10.39
CA HIS A 281 0.07 -14.80 -11.20
C HIS A 281 -0.97 -13.92 -10.46
N ILE A 282 -0.82 -13.70 -9.15
CA ILE A 282 -1.67 -12.74 -8.45
C ILE A 282 -1.23 -11.32 -8.85
N PRO A 283 -2.09 -10.47 -9.43
CA PRO A 283 -1.69 -9.11 -9.79
C PRO A 283 -1.17 -8.34 -8.56
N VAL A 284 -0.13 -7.53 -8.73
CA VAL A 284 0.32 -6.59 -7.70
C VAL A 284 -0.67 -5.42 -7.66
N GLU A 285 -1.12 -5.04 -6.45
CA GLU A 285 -1.95 -3.84 -6.31
C GLU A 285 -1.10 -2.61 -6.62
N SER A 286 -1.54 -1.74 -7.52
CA SER A 286 -0.72 -0.61 -7.95
C SER A 286 -1.52 0.67 -8.13
N ASP A 287 -0.91 1.77 -7.70
CA ASP A 287 -1.41 3.13 -7.90
C ASP A 287 -0.32 3.94 -8.60
N LEU A 288 -0.50 4.21 -9.89
CA LEU A 288 0.42 5.02 -10.68
C LEU A 288 -0.01 6.49 -10.71
N THR A 289 -1.21 6.81 -10.21
CA THR A 289 -1.83 8.12 -10.28
C THR A 289 -1.43 8.97 -9.09
N THR A 290 -1.53 8.41 -7.89
CA THR A 290 -1.33 9.15 -6.65
C THR A 290 0.10 9.65 -6.47
N PRO A 291 1.16 8.87 -6.74
CA PRO A 291 2.54 9.38 -6.72
C PRO A 291 2.76 10.54 -7.69
N LEU A 292 2.17 10.47 -8.89
CA LEU A 292 2.29 11.51 -9.92
C LEU A 292 1.54 12.79 -9.51
N GLY A 293 0.30 12.63 -9.01
CA GLY A 293 -0.47 13.73 -8.43
C GLY A 293 0.27 14.39 -7.26
N TYR A 294 0.80 13.59 -6.34
CA TYR A 294 1.57 14.06 -5.20
C TYR A 294 2.77 14.89 -5.65
N MET A 295 3.55 14.41 -6.62
CA MET A 295 4.67 15.16 -7.18
C MET A 295 4.21 16.48 -7.83
N TRP A 296 3.12 16.47 -8.60
CA TRP A 296 2.57 17.70 -9.19
C TRP A 296 2.13 18.72 -8.14
N SER A 297 1.54 18.27 -7.02
CA SER A 297 1.13 19.16 -5.93
C SER A 297 2.30 19.88 -5.24
N ARG A 298 3.54 19.37 -5.40
CA ARG A 298 4.77 19.99 -4.90
C ARG A 298 5.37 21.00 -5.87
N THR A 299 4.83 21.11 -7.08
CA THR A 299 5.30 22.08 -8.07
C THR A 299 4.50 23.39 -7.99
N ASP A 300 5.16 24.52 -8.19
CA ASP A 300 4.53 25.85 -8.17
C ASP A 300 3.71 26.17 -9.46
N LEU A 301 3.34 25.16 -10.26
CA LEU A 301 2.71 25.37 -11.57
C LEU A 301 1.48 26.29 -11.47
N ASN A 302 0.61 26.07 -10.48
CA ASN A 302 -0.59 26.88 -10.29
C ASN A 302 -0.32 28.34 -9.97
N ARG A 303 0.76 28.64 -9.23
CA ARG A 303 1.11 30.00 -8.83
C ARG A 303 1.52 30.86 -10.03
N PHE A 304 2.08 30.23 -11.06
CA PHE A 304 2.67 30.93 -12.19
C PHE A 304 1.86 30.88 -13.48
N ARG A 305 0.70 30.21 -13.52
CA ARG A 305 -0.20 30.12 -14.69
C ARG A 305 -0.50 31.47 -15.32
N TRP A 306 -1.05 32.41 -14.53
CA TRP A 306 -1.45 33.71 -15.06
C TRP A 306 -0.26 34.60 -15.40
N THR A 307 0.81 34.54 -14.62
CA THR A 307 2.06 35.26 -14.92
C THR A 307 2.76 34.71 -16.17
N GLY A 308 2.73 33.39 -16.40
CA GLY A 308 3.27 32.74 -17.59
C GLY A 308 2.51 33.13 -18.85
N LEU A 309 1.17 33.23 -18.75
CA LEU A 309 0.32 33.68 -19.85
C LEU A 309 0.48 35.17 -20.16
N LEU A 310 0.48 36.03 -19.13
CA LEU A 310 0.48 37.49 -19.31
C LEU A 310 1.88 38.09 -19.48
N ARG A 311 2.91 37.44 -18.93
CA ARG A 311 4.30 37.92 -18.90
C ARG A 311 5.29 36.76 -19.11
N PRO A 312 5.31 36.13 -20.29
CA PRO A 312 6.18 34.98 -20.56
C PRO A 312 7.67 35.28 -20.35
N GLY A 313 8.08 36.54 -20.59
CA GLY A 313 9.43 37.06 -20.30
C GLY A 313 9.89 36.87 -18.86
N GLU A 314 8.98 36.97 -17.88
CA GLU A 314 9.29 36.86 -16.45
C GLU A 314 9.40 35.39 -15.98
N VAL A 315 8.92 34.42 -16.77
CA VAL A 315 8.89 32.99 -16.43
C VAL A 315 9.95 32.18 -17.18
N LEU A 316 10.58 32.76 -18.21
CA LEU A 316 11.66 32.14 -19.01
C LEU A 316 12.83 31.61 -18.18
N GLY A 317 13.20 32.27 -17.08
CA GLY A 317 14.24 31.81 -16.17
C GLY A 317 13.90 30.53 -15.39
N ARG A 318 12.64 30.06 -15.46
CA ARG A 318 12.18 28.80 -14.86
C ARG A 318 11.92 27.69 -15.87
N ALA A 319 12.07 27.96 -17.17
CA ALA A 319 12.05 26.91 -18.18
C ALA A 319 13.21 25.96 -17.87
N ASN A 320 12.88 24.77 -17.37
CA ASN A 320 13.87 23.79 -16.96
C ASN A 320 13.50 22.41 -17.46
N LEU A 321 14.52 21.60 -17.74
CA LEU A 321 14.34 20.19 -18.08
C LEU A 321 14.45 19.38 -16.80
N MET A 322 13.40 18.64 -16.46
CA MET A 322 13.35 17.82 -15.25
C MET A 322 13.10 16.35 -15.58
N LEU A 323 13.78 15.47 -14.85
CA LEU A 323 13.55 14.03 -14.90
C LEU A 323 12.39 13.64 -13.98
N LEU A 324 11.46 12.83 -14.50
CA LEU A 324 10.41 12.18 -13.69
C LEU A 324 10.84 10.82 -13.15
N ARG A 325 11.89 10.23 -13.73
CA ARG A 325 12.45 8.91 -13.41
C ARG A 325 13.96 8.93 -13.67
N PRO A 326 14.74 8.07 -13.01
CA PRO A 326 16.16 7.95 -13.28
C PRO A 326 16.39 7.53 -14.74
N TYR A 327 17.51 7.97 -15.30
CA TYR A 327 17.93 7.55 -16.63
C TYR A 327 18.25 6.05 -16.62
N GLU A 328 17.71 5.32 -17.59
CA GLU A 328 17.95 3.90 -17.77
C GLU A 328 18.62 3.66 -19.14
N PRO A 329 19.85 3.14 -19.16
CA PRO A 329 20.53 2.81 -20.41
C PRO A 329 19.71 1.85 -21.28
N GLY A 330 19.67 2.11 -22.59
CA GLY A 330 18.93 1.27 -23.55
C GLY A 330 17.44 1.59 -23.68
N LYS A 331 16.90 2.54 -22.92
CA LYS A 331 15.53 3.06 -23.10
C LYS A 331 15.53 4.35 -23.92
N ILE A 332 14.44 4.56 -24.66
CA ILE A 332 14.20 5.80 -25.42
C ILE A 332 13.73 6.89 -24.45
N PRO A 333 14.43 8.03 -24.32
CA PRO A 333 13.96 9.16 -23.53
C PRO A 333 12.70 9.76 -24.16
N VAL A 334 11.65 9.95 -23.35
CA VAL A 334 10.43 10.64 -23.77
C VAL A 334 10.42 12.01 -23.09
N VAL A 335 10.42 13.06 -23.90
CA VAL A 335 10.35 14.44 -23.42
C VAL A 335 8.90 14.90 -23.51
N MET A 336 8.29 15.17 -22.36
CA MET A 336 6.97 15.78 -22.30
C MET A 336 7.15 17.29 -22.23
N VAL A 337 6.63 18.00 -23.23
CA VAL A 337 6.62 19.46 -23.27
C VAL A 337 5.23 19.91 -22.86
N HIS A 338 5.15 20.67 -21.78
CA HIS A 338 3.92 21.36 -21.39
C HIS A 338 4.01 22.84 -21.75
N GLY A 339 2.86 23.45 -22.01
CA GLY A 339 2.75 24.89 -22.24
C GLY A 339 2.90 25.72 -20.96
N LEU A 340 2.88 27.04 -21.15
CA LEU A 340 2.77 28.03 -20.08
C LEU A 340 1.35 28.09 -19.49
#